data_AF-A0A2M7PKU9-F1
#
_entry.id   AF-A0A2M7PKU9-F1
#
_cell.length_a   1.000
_cell.length_b   1.000
_cell.length_c   1.000
_cell.angle_alpha   90.00
_cell.angle_beta   90.00
_cell.angle_gamma   90.00
#
_symmetry.space_group_name_H-M   'P 1'
#
loop_
_entity.id
_entity.type
_entity.pdbx_description
1 polymer ?
#
loop_
_entity_poly.entity_id
_entity_poly.type
_entity_poly.pdbx_seq_one_letter_code
_entity_poly.pdbx_strand_id
1 'polypeptide(L)'
;MFAMLEDVLLIADKHRQAAAAIVEEILKRRITKMVVAISGESGSGKSELTHVIAKSLRKEGIFAKPIHIDNFYNTLPLERTEWRTKHGVENVVGINEYRWDKV
;
A
#
# COMPACT_ATOMS: atom_id res chain seq x y z
N MET A 1 -2.22 11.86 8.62
CA MET A 1 -2.73 11.10 7.46
C MET A 1 -2.47 9.63 7.77
N PHE A 2 -3.49 8.99 8.34
CA PHE A 2 -3.47 7.63 8.89
C PHE A 2 -3.51 6.62 7.73
N ALA A 3 -2.59 5.64 7.73
CA ALA A 3 -2.32 4.75 6.60
C ALA A 3 -3.29 3.53 6.54
N MET A 4 -3.78 3.09 7.68
CA MET A 4 -5.06 2.42 7.88
C MET A 4 -5.74 3.14 9.04
N LEU A 5 -7.07 3.01 9.22
CA LEU A 5 -7.69 3.46 10.46
C LEU A 5 -6.90 2.80 11.62
N GLU A 6 -6.16 3.62 12.39
CA GLU A 6 -5.46 3.26 13.64
C GLU A 6 -4.04 2.64 13.57
N ASP A 7 -3.45 2.37 12.39
CA ASP A 7 -2.09 1.79 12.34
C ASP A 7 -0.95 2.81 12.57
N VAL A 8 -0.05 2.47 13.49
CA VAL A 8 1.22 3.19 13.75
C VAL A 8 2.31 2.64 12.83
N LEU A 9 2.83 3.48 11.92
CA LEU A 9 3.92 3.09 11.02
C LEU A 9 5.27 3.07 11.74
N LEU A 10 5.91 1.90 11.82
CA LEU A 10 7.23 1.73 12.45
C LEU A 10 8.36 1.89 11.43
N ILE A 11 8.76 3.14 11.19
CA ILE A 11 9.74 3.45 10.15
C ILE A 11 11.18 3.26 10.67
N ALA A 12 11.83 2.19 10.19
CA ALA A 12 13.26 1.92 10.42
C ALA A 12 14.15 2.32 9.21
N ASP A 13 15.47 2.28 9.40
CA ASP A 13 16.46 2.68 8.38
C ASP A 13 16.39 1.84 7.10
N LYS A 14 16.09 0.54 7.22
CA LYS A 14 15.87 -0.35 6.06
C LYS A 14 14.79 0.20 5.12
N HIS A 15 13.72 0.80 5.65
CA HIS A 15 12.66 1.40 4.84
C HIS A 15 13.15 2.67 4.14
N ARG A 16 14.04 3.45 4.78
CA ARG A 16 14.61 4.67 4.19
C ARG A 16 15.56 4.36 3.05
N GLN A 17 16.44 3.37 3.25
CA GLN A 17 17.39 2.93 2.25
C GLN A 17 16.67 2.36 1.02
N ALA A 18 15.69 1.47 1.23
CA ALA A 18 14.88 0.93 0.15
C ALA A 18 14.09 2.04 -0.58
N ALA A 19 13.47 2.96 0.16
CA ALA A 19 12.75 4.08 -0.43
C ALA A 19 13.66 4.99 -1.27
N ALA A 20 14.89 5.24 -0.85
CA ALA A 20 15.83 6.08 -1.58
C ALA A 20 16.13 5.51 -2.97
N ALA A 21 16.44 4.20 -3.05
CA ALA A 21 16.68 3.51 -4.31
C ALA A 21 15.44 3.53 -5.23
N ILE A 22 14.25 3.33 -4.67
CA ILE A 22 13.00 3.36 -5.45
C ILE A 22 12.69 4.78 -5.95
N VAL A 23 12.88 5.81 -5.11
CA VAL A 23 12.66 7.21 -5.49
C VAL A 23 13.59 7.61 -6.62
N GLU A 24 14.86 7.19 -6.58
CA GLU A 24 15.80 7.43 -7.66
C GLU A 24 15.29 6.87 -9.00
N GLU A 25 14.79 5.62 -9.01
CA GLU A 25 14.22 5.01 -10.22
C GLU A 25 12.93 5.69 -10.69
N ILE A 26 12.07 6.14 -9.75
CA ILE A 26 10.86 6.91 -10.09
C ILE A 26 11.23 8.22 -10.79
N LEU A 27 12.24 8.95 -10.27
CA LEU A 27 12.66 10.22 -10.84
C LEU A 27 13.26 10.05 -12.24
N LYS A 28 14.05 9.00 -12.46
CA LYS A 28 14.64 8.68 -13.79
C LYS A 28 13.58 8.36 -14.85
N ARG A 29 12.49 7.69 -14.45
CA ARG A 29 11.48 7.13 -15.37
C ARG A 29 10.16 7.90 -15.36
N ARG A 30 10.14 9.08 -14.75
CA ARG A 30 8.92 9.83 -14.47
C ARG A 30 8.15 10.17 -15.75
N ILE A 31 6.83 9.96 -15.69
CA ILE A 31 5.85 10.43 -16.67
C ILE A 31 4.76 11.23 -15.95
N THR A 32 3.92 11.96 -16.69
CA THR A 32 2.91 12.89 -16.14
C THR A 32 1.94 12.22 -15.16
N LYS A 33 1.50 10.99 -15.46
CA LYS A 33 0.65 10.17 -14.59
C LYS A 33 1.32 8.81 -14.42
N MET A 34 1.90 8.60 -13.24
CA MET A 34 2.64 7.38 -12.91
C MET A 34 1.99 6.72 -11.70
N VAL A 35 1.76 5.41 -11.80
CA VAL A 35 1.33 4.57 -10.68
C VAL A 35 2.48 3.63 -10.35
N VAL A 36 2.85 3.58 -9.07
CA VAL A 36 3.88 2.69 -8.56
C VAL A 36 3.22 1.71 -7.60
N ALA A 37 3.18 0.44 -7.96
CA ALA A 37 2.63 -0.62 -7.12
C ALA A 37 3.73 -1.19 -6.21
N ILE A 38 3.46 -1.25 -4.90
CA ILE A 38 4.34 -1.86 -3.91
C ILE A 38 3.70 -3.17 -3.45
N SER A 39 4.25 -4.30 -3.90
CA SER A 39 3.80 -5.64 -3.55
C SER A 39 4.76 -6.34 -2.59
N GLY A 40 4.27 -7.37 -1.90
CA GLY A 40 5.05 -8.15 -0.94
C GLY A 40 4.16 -8.81 0.11
N GLU A 41 4.73 -9.73 0.87
CA GLU A 41 4.03 -10.48 1.90
C GLU A 41 3.48 -9.59 3.03
N SER A 42 2.45 -10.08 3.74
CA SER A 42 1.94 -9.38 4.92
C SER A 42 3.06 -9.18 5.95
N GLY A 43 3.14 -8.01 6.58
CA GLY A 43 4.19 -7.68 7.55
C GLY A 43 5.56 -7.32 6.96
N SER A 44 5.74 -7.28 5.63
CA SER A 44 7.04 -6.97 5.01
C SER A 44 7.46 -5.50 5.05
N GLY A 45 6.63 -4.61 5.61
CA GLY A 45 6.92 -3.16 5.68
C GLY A 45 6.44 -2.34 4.49
N LYS A 46 5.48 -2.85 3.69
CA LYS A 46 4.96 -2.15 2.49
C LYS A 46 4.36 -0.78 2.80
N SER A 47 3.61 -0.69 3.90
CA SER A 47 2.93 0.54 4.30
C SER A 47 3.92 1.62 4.72
N GLU A 48 4.93 1.23 5.49
CA GLU A 48 6.06 2.07 5.88
C GLU A 48 6.85 2.54 4.65
N LEU A 49 7.19 1.61 3.76
CA LEU A 49 7.93 1.91 2.54
C LEU A 49 7.17 2.91 1.65
N THR A 50 5.87 2.67 1.42
CA THR A 50 4.99 3.56 0.65
C THR A 50 4.94 4.95 1.26
N HIS A 51 4.80 5.05 2.58
CA HIS A 51 4.79 6.33 3.28
C HIS A 51 6.13 7.08 3.12
N VAL A 52 7.25 6.39 3.26
CA VAL A 52 8.58 7.01 3.11
C VAL A 52 8.81 7.47 1.67
N ILE A 53 8.45 6.67 0.67
CA ILE A 53 8.54 7.06 -0.75
C ILE A 53 7.74 8.34 -1.01
N ALA A 54 6.47 8.39 -0.58
CA ALA A 54 5.63 9.58 -0.79
C ALA A 54 6.19 10.83 -0.08
N LYS A 55 6.71 10.67 1.14
CA LYS A 55 7.37 11.77 1.87
C LYS A 55 8.64 12.25 1.18
N SER A 56 9.44 11.35 0.63
CA SER A 56 10.66 11.67 -0.12
C SER A 56 10.34 12.39 -1.43
N LEU A 57 9.36 11.90 -2.20
CA LEU A 57 8.90 12.56 -3.43
C LEU A 57 8.38 13.99 -3.16
N ARG A 58 7.74 14.22 -2.01
CA ARG A 58 7.31 15.57 -1.62
C ARG A 58 8.47 16.56 -1.48
N LYS A 59 9.66 16.10 -1.08
CA LYS A 59 10.86 16.96 -1.02
C LYS A 59 11.33 17.40 -2.39
N GLU A 60 11.06 16.58 -3.41
CA GLU A 60 11.32 16.88 -4.83
C GLU A 60 10.18 17.69 -5.49
N GLY A 61 9.25 18.22 -4.70
CA GLY A 61 8.07 18.94 -5.20
C GLY A 61 7.01 18.06 -5.87
N ILE A 62 7.09 16.73 -5.71
CA ILE A 62 6.16 15.78 -6.30
C ILE A 62 5.17 15.30 -5.25
N PHE A 63 3.88 15.60 -5.47
CA PHE A 63 2.81 15.13 -4.61
C PHE A 63 2.34 13.74 -5.06
N ALA A 64 2.76 12.71 -4.34
CA ALA A 64 2.23 11.36 -4.47
C ALA A 64 1.03 11.17 -3.53
N LYS A 65 -0.01 10.45 -3.98
CA LYS A 65 -1.14 10.01 -3.15
C LYS A 65 -0.92 8.53 -2.78
N PRO A 66 -0.53 8.21 -1.54
CA PRO A 66 -0.48 6.83 -1.07
C PRO A 66 -1.87 6.20 -1.11
N ILE A 67 -1.95 4.95 -1.58
CA ILE A 67 -3.18 4.15 -1.58
C ILE A 67 -2.82 2.79 -0.97
N HIS A 68 -3.53 2.40 0.08
CA HIS A 68 -3.41 1.07 0.69
C HIS A 68 -4.62 0.26 0.24
N ILE A 69 -4.40 -0.75 -0.60
CA ILE A 69 -5.49 -1.57 -1.16
C ILE A 69 -6.31 -2.28 -0.08
N ASP A 70 -5.68 -2.53 1.08
CA ASP A 70 -6.32 -3.14 2.25
C ASP A 70 -7.47 -2.32 2.85
N ASN A 71 -7.56 -1.03 2.51
CA ASN A 71 -8.68 -0.17 2.92
C ASN A 71 -9.94 -0.39 2.06
N PHE A 72 -9.83 -1.18 0.99
CA PHE A 72 -10.89 -1.35 0.00
C PHE A 72 -11.43 -2.78 -0.07
N TYR A 73 -11.21 -3.61 0.95
CA TYR A 73 -11.89 -4.90 1.01
C TYR A 73 -13.42 -4.73 1.15
N ASN A 74 -14.16 -5.72 0.66
CA ASN A 74 -15.61 -5.84 0.87
C ASN A 74 -15.99 -6.12 2.33
N THR A 75 -15.05 -6.61 3.13
CA THR A 75 -15.24 -6.96 4.55
C THR A 75 -14.34 -6.13 5.47
N LEU A 76 -14.75 -5.98 6.73
CA LEU A 76 -13.90 -5.40 7.75
C LEU A 76 -12.68 -6.31 8.03
N PRO A 77 -11.52 -5.75 8.42
CA PRO A 77 -10.32 -6.55 8.71
C PRO A 77 -10.56 -7.67 9.74
N LEU A 78 -11.32 -7.38 10.81
CA LEU A 78 -11.62 -8.33 11.88
C LEU A 78 -12.53 -9.48 11.43
N GLU A 79 -13.37 -9.25 10.43
CA GLU A 79 -14.36 -10.23 9.93
C GLU A 79 -13.81 -11.06 8.76
N ARG A 80 -12.69 -10.64 8.16
CA ARG A 80 -12.19 -11.17 6.89
C ARG A 80 -11.87 -12.66 6.96
N THR A 81 -11.22 -13.11 8.03
CA THR A 81 -10.84 -14.52 8.19
C THR A 81 -12.06 -15.42 8.34
N GLU A 82 -13.03 -15.01 9.16
CA GLU A 82 -14.29 -15.74 9.33
C GLU A 82 -15.07 -15.79 8.03
N TRP A 83 -15.20 -14.65 7.34
CA TRP A 83 -15.90 -14.55 6.06
C TRP A 83 -15.29 -15.46 4.99
N ARG A 84 -13.95 -15.47 4.85
CA ARG A 84 -13.23 -16.36 3.92
C ARG A 84 -13.47 -17.84 4.24
N THR A 85 -13.42 -18.21 5.52
CA THR A 85 -13.62 -19.59 5.96
C THR A 85 -15.03 -20.07 5.65
N LYS A 86 -16.04 -19.22 5.88
CA LYS A 86 -17.45 -19.55 5.65
C LYS A 86 -17.81 -19.71 4.16
N HIS A 87 -17.14 -19.00 3.26
CA HIS A 87 -17.45 -18.98 1.83
C HIS A 87 -16.46 -19.79 0.96
N GLY A 88 -15.46 -20.41 1.58
CA GLY A 88 -14.37 -21.12 0.90
C GLY A 88 -13.32 -20.14 0.36
N VAL A 89 -12.10 -20.24 0.87
CA VAL A 89 -10.99 -19.30 0.57
C VAL A 89 -10.74 -19.21 -0.93
N GLU A 90 -10.76 -20.36 -1.61
CA GLU A 90 -10.58 -20.52 -3.04
C GLU A 90 -11.65 -19.84 -3.89
N ASN A 91 -12.85 -19.63 -3.33
CA ASN A 91 -13.96 -19.01 -4.06
C ASN A 91 -13.97 -17.49 -3.94
N VAL A 92 -13.35 -16.95 -2.88
CA VAL A 92 -13.52 -15.54 -2.52
C VAL A 92 -12.23 -14.72 -2.50
N VAL A 93 -11.07 -15.36 -2.33
CA VAL A 93 -9.78 -14.65 -2.41
C VAL A 93 -9.47 -14.36 -3.87
N GLY A 94 -9.35 -13.08 -4.20
CA GLY A 94 -9.03 -12.63 -5.55
C GLY A 94 -9.51 -11.22 -5.80
N ILE A 95 -9.60 -10.85 -7.08
CA ILE A 95 -10.01 -9.51 -7.51
C ILE A 95 -11.39 -9.14 -6.93
N ASN A 96 -12.31 -10.09 -6.82
CA ASN A 96 -13.67 -9.84 -6.33
C ASN A 96 -13.76 -9.53 -4.83
N GLU A 97 -12.65 -9.62 -4.08
CA GLU A 97 -12.63 -9.31 -2.65
C GLU A 97 -12.58 -7.81 -2.36
N TYR A 98 -12.37 -6.98 -3.39
CA TYR A 98 -12.19 -5.53 -3.28
C TYR A 98 -13.34 -4.72 -3.89
N ARG A 99 -13.55 -3.55 -3.33
CA ARG A 99 -14.46 -2.49 -3.78
C ARG A 99 -13.78 -1.60 -4.81
N TRP A 100 -13.61 -2.10 -6.02
CA TRP A 100 -12.93 -1.37 -7.10
C TRP A 100 -13.55 -0.01 -7.44
N ASP A 101 -14.84 0.19 -7.17
CA ASP A 101 -15.53 1.46 -7.38
C ASP A 101 -15.08 2.57 -6.40
N LYS A 102 -14.34 2.21 -5.35
CA LYS A 102 -13.88 3.13 -4.30
C LYS A 102 -12.39 3.44 -4.32
N VAL A 103 -11.59 2.71 -5.10
CA VAL A 103 -10.13 2.88 -5.20
C VAL A 103 -9.79 4.14 -6.00
#